data_AF-A0A941BHH6-F1
#
_entry.id   AF-A0A941BHH6-F1
#
_cell.length_a   1.000
_cell.length_b   1.000
_cell.length_c   1.000
_cell.angle_alpha   90.00
_cell.angle_beta   90.00
_cell.angle_gamma   90.00
#
_symmetry.space_group_name_H-M   'P 1'
#
loop_
_entity.id
_entity.type
_entity.pdbx_description
1 polymer ?
#
loop_
_entity_poly.entity_id
_entity_poly.type
_entity_poly.pdbx_seq_one_letter_code
_entity_poly.pdbx_strand_id
1 'polypeptide(L)' 'MAKVELAPEVLDDFDRILDHLSASDAEHIAQGIGEIVDAVQILEHSPLIGRPVKGASGT' A
#
# COMPACT_ATOMS: atom_id res chain seq x y z
N MET A 1 -7.86 -0.39 18.51
CA MET A 1 -7.08 -0.18 17.28
C MET A 1 -8.05 -0.05 16.12
N ALA A 2 -7.70 0.73 15.11
CA ALA A 2 -8.54 0.87 13.93
C ALA A 2 -8.49 -0.43 13.11
N LYS A 3 -9.59 -0.76 12.44
CA LYS A 3 -9.61 -1.85 11.45
C LYS A 3 -9.17 -1.27 10.10
N VAL A 4 -8.17 -1.88 9.47
CA VAL A 4 -7.76 -1.53 8.10
C VAL A 4 -8.53 -2.41 7.11
N GLU A 5 -9.20 -1.79 6.16
CA GLU A 5 -9.85 -2.47 5.03
C GLU A 5 -9.29 -1.88 3.73
N LEU A 6 -8.93 -2.75 2.79
CA LEU A 6 -8.43 -2.35 1.48
C LEU A 6 -9.56 -2.42 0.46
N ALA A 7 -9.72 -1.36 -0.32
CA ALA A 7 -10.63 -1.38 -1.46
C ALA A 7 -10.10 -2.32 -2.55
N PRO A 8 -10.96 -2.96 -3.37
CA PRO A 8 -10.52 -3.86 -4.43
C PRO A 8 -9.48 -3.24 -5.36
N GLU A 9 -9.65 -1.96 -5.70
CA GLU A 9 -8.75 -1.22 -6.58
C GLU A 9 -7.32 -1.11 -6.01
N VAL A 10 -7.18 -1.13 -4.68
CA VAL A 10 -5.86 -1.13 -4.02
C VAL A 10 -5.15 -2.47 -4.21
N LEU A 11 -5.89 -3.58 -4.28
CA LEU A 11 -5.32 -4.90 -4.59
C LEU A 11 -4.81 -4.93 -6.03
N ASP A 12 -5.56 -4.37 -6.98
CA ASP A 12 -5.11 -4.23 -8.38
C ASP A 12 -3.84 -3.35 -8.48
N ASP A 13 -3.72 -2.32 -7.64
CA ASP A 13 -2.51 -1.51 -7.56
C ASP A 13 -1.29 -2.30 -7.04
N PHE A 14 -1.48 -3.25 -6.11
CA PHE A 14 -0.40 -4.15 -5.67
C PHE A 14 0.09 -5.04 -6.80
N ASP A 15 -0.82 -5.62 -7.59
CA ASP A 15 -0.45 -6.42 -8.77
C ASP A 15 0.34 -5.57 -9.78
N ARG A 16 -0.09 -4.32 -10.03
CA ARG A 16 0.64 -3.40 -10.92
C ARG A 16 2.04 -3.07 -10.41
N ILE A 17 2.22 -2.94 -9.09
CA ILE A 17 3.54 -2.72 -8.47
C ILE A 17 4.41 -3.97 -8.66
N LEU A 18 3.87 -5.16 -8.41
CA LEU A 18 4.58 -6.43 -8.60
C LEU A 18 5.07 -6.62 -10.03
N ASP A 19 4.21 -6.34 -11.02
CA ASP A 19 4.56 -6.40 -12.44
C ASP A 19 5.70 -5.43 -12.78
N HIS A 20 5.63 -4.20 -12.25
CA HIS A 20 6.67 -3.19 -12.47
C HIS A 20 8.02 -3.57 -11.86
N LEU A 21 8.01 -4.10 -10.64
CA LEU A 21 9.23 -4.53 -9.96
C LEU A 21 9.84 -5.77 -10.64
N SER A 22 9.00 -6.69 -11.13
CA SER A 22 9.44 -7.87 -11.89
C SER A 22 10.09 -7.49 -13.22
N ALA A 23 9.58 -6.45 -13.90
CA ALA A 23 10.15 -5.95 -15.15
C ALA A 23 11.51 -5.23 -14.98
N SER A 24 11.88 -4.88 -13.75
CA SER A 24 13.08 -4.08 -13.46
C SER A 24 14.28 -4.90 -12.97
N ASP A 25 14.22 -6.23 -13.01
CA ASP A 25 15.22 -7.15 -12.41
C ASP A 25 15.55 -6.79 -10.95
N ALA A 26 14.54 -6.32 -10.20
CA ALA A 26 14.73 -5.98 -8.81
C ALA A 26 15.04 -7.27 -8.01
N GLU A 27 16.27 -7.39 -7.52
CA GLU A 27 16.73 -8.54 -6.73
C GLU A 27 15.91 -8.77 -5.45
N HIS A 28 15.12 -7.76 -5.04
CA HIS A 28 14.44 -7.69 -3.74
C HIS A 28 12.93 -7.43 -3.85
N ILE A 29 12.24 -7.93 -4.90
CA ILE A 29 10.77 -7.76 -5.08
C ILE A 29 10.00 -8.16 -3.82
N ALA A 30 10.29 -9.35 -3.26
CA ALA A 30 9.61 -9.86 -2.08
C ALA A 30 9.81 -8.98 -0.84
N GLN A 31 11.01 -8.39 -0.70
CA GLN A 31 11.30 -7.47 0.40
C GLN A 31 10.52 -6.16 0.24
N GLY A 32 10.51 -5.57 -0.96
CA GLY A 32 9.79 -4.33 -1.23
C GLY A 32 8.28 -4.45 -0.96
N ILE A 33 7.68 -5.59 -1.30
CA ILE A 33 6.26 -5.86 -0.99
C ILE A 33 6.05 -6.02 0.51
N GLY A 34 6.94 -6.74 1.21
CA GLY A 34 6.91 -6.85 2.66
C GLY A 34 6.91 -5.48 3.35
N GLU A 35 7.79 -4.58 2.91
CA GLU A 35 7.89 -3.21 3.43
C GLU A 35 6.59 -2.41 3.23
N ILE A 36 5.91 -2.57 2.09
CA ILE A 36 4.61 -1.90 1.85
C ILE A 36 3.53 -2.46 2.78
N VAL A 37 3.45 -3.78 2.92
CA VAL A 37 2.47 -4.43 3.81
C VAL A 37 2.68 -3.99 5.26
N ASP A 38 3.93 -3.98 5.73
CA ASP A 38 4.27 -3.52 7.08
C ASP A 38 3.89 -2.05 7.29
N ALA A 39 4.11 -1.20 6.29
CA ALA A 39 3.71 0.21 6.35
C ALA A 39 2.17 0.38 6.45
N VAL A 40 1.39 -0.47 5.78
CA VAL A 40 -0.08 -0.47 5.89
C VAL A 40 -0.51 -0.87 7.31
N GLN A 41 0.15 -1.83 7.95
CA GLN A 41 -0.20 -2.28 9.30
C GLN A 41 -0.05 -1.18 10.36
N ILE A 42 0.85 -0.21 10.16
CA ILE A 42 1.01 0.95 11.07
C ILE A 42 -0.31 1.72 11.23
N LEU A 43 -1.19 1.72 10.22
CA LEU A 43 -2.47 2.43 10.25
C LEU A 43 -3.43 1.90 11.33
N GLU A 44 -3.31 0.64 11.75
CA GLU A 44 -4.12 0.10 12.86
C GLU A 44 -3.87 0.85 14.17
N HIS A 45 -2.64 1.34 14.35
CA HIS A 45 -2.16 1.99 15.56
C HIS A 45 -2.09 3.51 15.41
N SER A 46 -1.89 4.00 14.20
CA SER A 46 -1.75 5.43 13.88
C SER A 46 -2.56 5.81 12.62
N PRO A 47 -3.91 5.75 12.66
CA PRO A 47 -4.76 5.90 11.47
C PRO A 47 -4.72 7.30 10.84
N LEU A 48 -4.21 8.30 11.55
CA LEU A 48 -4.10 9.69 11.09
C LEU A 48 -2.65 10.12 10.82
N ILE A 49 -1.72 9.16 10.66
CA ILE A 49 -0.31 9.46 10.37
C ILE A 49 -0.09 10.06 8.98
N GLY A 50 -1.03 9.83 8.07
CA GLY A 50 -0.98 10.35 6.71
C GLY A 50 -1.17 11.87 6.63
N ARG A 51 -0.69 12.47 5.54
CA ARG A 51 -0.97 13.88 5.22
C ARG A 51 -2.27 13.96 4.41
N PRO A 52 -3.26 14.80 4.81
CA PRO A 52 -4.46 15.00 4.01
C PRO A 52 -4.11 15.47 2.60
N VAL A 53 -4.65 14.81 1.59
CA VAL A 53 -4.47 15.17 0.17
C VAL A 53 -5.80 15.72 -0.35
N LYS A 54 -5.79 16.91 -0.95
CA LYS A 54 -7.00 17.50 -1.54
C LYS A 54 -7.46 16.62 -2.71
N GLY A 55 -8.71 16.15 -2.66
CA GLY A 55 -9.31 15.33 -3.73
C GLY A 55 -9.35 13.81 -3.46
N ALA A 56 -8.85 13.33 -2.31
CA ALA A 56 -8.92 11.91 -1.94
C ALA A 56 -10.28 11.47 -1.35
N SER A 57 -11.26 12.39 -1.25
CA SER A 57 -12.64 12.00 -0.91
C SER A 57 -13.27 11.33 -2.11
N GLY A 58 -13.59 10.05 -1.96
CA GLY A 58 -14.56 9.38 -2.83
C GLY A 58 -15.94 10.02 -2.65
N THR A 59 -16.22 11.06 -3.44
CA THR A 59 -17.54 11.50 -3.89
C THR A 59 -17.39 12.12 -5.27
#